data_AF-A0A8J7ZZD3-F1
#
_entry.id   AF-A0A8J7ZZD3-F1
#
_cell.length_a   1.000
_cell.length_b   1.000
_cell.length_c   1.000
_cell.angle_alpha   90.00
_cell.angle_beta   90.00
_cell.angle_gamma   90.00
#
_symmetry.space_group_name_H-M   'P 1'
#
loop_
_entity.id
_entity.type
_entity.pdbx_description
1 polymer ?
#
loop_
_entity_poly.entity_id
_entity_poly.type
_entity_poly.pdbx_seq_one_letter_code
_entity_poly.pdbx_strand_id
1 'polypeptide(L)'
;MTAAAVPSLSGVAAAHFPIEIAIDIQPENAENFIDLSEHETVTVAVKQSEFVTNDGNSETFDPTERAVRYRFGSRLALEDGEGARPVDDGEIRGPDDDAADGQSSLVLTFPVDEMGFDGGEETAWLYWERDESGDHGYAGFDSVRVYRGHPRGNGLIEQLQRLLGGETASSAD
;
A
#
# COMPACT_ATOMS: atom_id res chain seq x y z
N MET A 1 -15.30 -40.66 -35.93
CA MET A 1 -15.92 -39.62 -35.09
C MET A 1 -14.80 -38.89 -34.39
N THR A 2 -14.60 -37.61 -34.69
CA THR A 2 -13.50 -36.81 -34.14
C THR A 2 -14.09 -35.92 -33.06
N ALA A 3 -13.78 -36.22 -31.79
CA ALA A 3 -14.21 -35.39 -30.67
C ALA A 3 -13.31 -34.14 -30.61
N ALA A 4 -13.90 -32.96 -30.75
CA ALA A 4 -13.21 -31.72 -30.48
C ALA A 4 -13.17 -31.53 -28.95
N ALA A 5 -11.97 -31.51 -28.37
CA ALA A 5 -11.79 -31.08 -26.99
C ALA A 5 -12.01 -29.56 -26.94
N VAL A 6 -13.05 -29.12 -26.23
CA VAL A 6 -13.20 -27.71 -25.87
C VAL A 6 -12.16 -27.39 -24.79
N PRO A 7 -11.31 -26.37 -24.98
CA PRO A 7 -10.44 -25.91 -23.90
C PRO A 7 -11.34 -25.35 -22.79
N SER A 8 -11.24 -25.94 -21.60
CA SER A 8 -11.79 -25.35 -20.39
C SER A 8 -10.98 -24.10 -20.07
N LEU A 9 -11.48 -22.93 -20.47
CA LEU A 9 -11.07 -21.65 -19.90
C LEU A 9 -11.49 -21.67 -18.43
N SER A 10 -10.63 -22.14 -17.54
CA SER A 10 -10.72 -21.83 -16.12
C SER A 10 -10.50 -20.33 -16.00
N GLY A 11 -11.58 -19.56 -16.06
CA GLY A 11 -11.54 -18.15 -15.70
C GLY A 11 -11.08 -18.07 -14.24
N VAL A 12 -9.95 -17.42 -14.00
CA VAL A 12 -9.54 -17.01 -12.66
C VAL A 12 -10.70 -16.17 -12.13
N ALA A 13 -11.41 -16.67 -11.13
CA ALA A 13 -12.38 -15.83 -10.45
C ALA A 13 -11.58 -14.67 -9.88
N ALA A 14 -11.85 -13.44 -10.34
CA ALA A 14 -11.28 -12.27 -9.70
C ALA A 14 -11.71 -12.35 -8.23
N ALA A 15 -10.73 -12.43 -7.32
CA ALA A 15 -10.96 -12.47 -5.90
C ALA A 15 -11.87 -11.29 -5.52
N HIS A 16 -13.03 -11.57 -4.93
CA HIS A 16 -14.00 -10.53 -4.61
C HIS A 16 -13.77 -10.05 -3.18
N PHE A 17 -13.21 -8.85 -3.05
CA PHE A 17 -12.99 -8.17 -1.78
C PHE A 17 -14.03 -7.05 -1.59
N PRO A 18 -15.09 -7.25 -0.79
CA PRO A 18 -16.03 -6.19 -0.46
C PRO A 18 -15.32 -5.06 0.31
N ILE A 19 -15.73 -3.82 0.05
CA ILE A 19 -15.10 -2.61 0.61
C ILE A 19 -15.70 -2.34 1.99
N GLU A 20 -15.13 -2.96 3.01
CA GLU A 20 -15.70 -2.97 4.36
C GLU A 20 -14.68 -2.59 5.46
N ILE A 21 -13.41 -2.41 5.12
CA ILE A 21 -12.39 -1.94 6.08
C ILE A 21 -12.09 -0.46 5.88
N ALA A 22 -11.99 0.28 6.98
CA ALA A 22 -11.61 1.68 6.98
C ALA A 22 -10.10 1.80 7.17
N ILE A 23 -9.44 2.60 6.34
CA ILE A 23 -8.00 2.83 6.41
C ILE A 23 -7.69 4.33 6.41
N ASP A 24 -6.48 4.66 6.84
CA ASP A 24 -5.93 6.02 6.84
C ASP A 24 -4.46 5.94 6.43
N ILE A 25 -4.13 6.53 5.30
CA ILE A 25 -2.78 6.47 4.74
C ILE A 25 -1.97 7.64 5.29
N GLN A 26 -0.78 7.32 5.82
CA GLN A 26 0.09 8.28 6.47
C GLN A 26 -0.70 9.09 7.52
N PRO A 27 -1.21 8.45 8.59
CA PRO A 27 -2.13 9.10 9.54
C PRO A 27 -1.56 10.37 10.20
N GLU A 28 -0.23 10.55 10.18
CA GLU A 28 0.47 11.73 10.70
C GLU A 28 0.76 12.80 9.63
N ASN A 29 0.30 12.58 8.40
CA ASN A 29 0.46 13.47 7.25
C ASN A 29 -0.89 14.03 6.79
N ALA A 30 -1.21 15.25 7.25
CA ALA A 30 -2.46 15.93 6.90
C ALA A 30 -2.62 16.22 5.39
N GLU A 31 -1.53 16.23 4.62
CA GLU A 31 -1.57 16.43 3.17
C GLU A 31 -1.85 15.14 2.39
N ASN A 32 -1.82 13.98 3.08
CA ASN A 32 -2.10 12.64 2.56
C ASN A 32 -1.44 12.38 1.20
N PHE A 33 -0.10 12.36 1.20
CA PHE A 33 0.70 12.08 0.01
C PHE A 33 1.79 11.04 0.25
N ILE A 34 2.22 10.40 -0.83
CA ILE A 34 3.36 9.49 -0.89
C ILE A 34 4.33 10.03 -1.94
N ASP A 35 5.54 10.40 -1.53
CA ASP A 35 6.62 10.70 -2.49
C ASP A 35 7.52 9.47 -2.63
N LEU A 36 7.45 8.81 -3.78
CA LEU A 36 8.19 7.58 -4.08
C LEU A 36 9.72 7.78 -4.12
N SER A 37 10.21 9.02 -4.16
CA SER A 37 11.65 9.33 -4.10
C SER A 37 12.15 9.67 -2.71
N GLU A 38 11.26 10.01 -1.78
CA GLU A 38 11.62 10.42 -0.42
C GLU A 38 11.21 9.39 0.63
N HIS A 39 10.12 8.65 0.39
CA HIS A 39 9.64 7.61 1.29
C HIS A 39 10.19 6.24 0.86
N GLU A 40 10.86 5.57 1.79
CA GLU A 40 11.21 4.14 1.65
C GLU A 40 10.03 3.24 2.06
N THR A 41 9.17 3.75 2.95
CA THR A 41 7.99 3.04 3.48
C THR A 41 6.78 3.94 3.59
N VAL A 42 5.59 3.35 3.57
CA VAL A 42 4.31 4.03 3.85
C VAL A 42 3.65 3.40 5.05
N THR A 43 3.18 4.24 5.96
CA THR A 43 2.41 3.80 7.14
C THR A 43 0.92 3.86 6.81
N VAL A 44 0.17 2.83 7.20
CA VAL A 44 -1.29 2.76 7.01
C VAL A 44 -1.92 2.33 8.33
N ALA A 45 -2.86 3.13 8.84
CA ALA A 45 -3.67 2.74 9.98
C ALA A 45 -4.95 2.04 9.49
N VAL A 46 -5.17 0.82 9.95
CA VAL A 46 -6.42 0.08 9.76
C VAL A 46 -7.30 0.35 10.97
N LYS A 47 -8.49 0.90 10.72
CA LYS A 47 -9.47 1.26 11.74
C LYS A 47 -10.49 0.14 11.88
N GLN A 48 -11.04 0.01 13.07
CA GLN A 48 -12.22 -0.84 13.26
C GLN A 48 -13.38 -0.32 12.40
N SER A 49 -14.15 -1.23 11.82
CA SER A 49 -15.32 -0.89 11.01
C SER A 49 -16.49 -1.81 11.33
N GLU A 50 -17.70 -1.27 11.18
CA GLU A 50 -18.96 -2.00 11.30
C GLU A 50 -19.72 -1.90 9.99
N PHE A 51 -20.24 -3.02 9.51
CA PHE A 51 -20.93 -3.09 8.23
C PHE A 51 -21.99 -4.20 8.23
N VAL A 52 -22.81 -4.21 7.18
CA VAL A 52 -23.85 -5.22 6.96
C VAL A 52 -23.43 -6.09 5.79
N THR A 53 -23.28 -7.40 6.03
CA THR A 53 -22.92 -8.35 4.99
C THR A 53 -24.06 -8.53 3.98
N ASN A 54 -23.75 -9.14 2.83
CA ASN A 54 -24.76 -9.46 1.80
C ASN A 54 -25.91 -10.34 2.33
N ASP A 55 -25.69 -11.10 3.41
CA ASP A 55 -26.71 -11.93 4.06
C ASP A 55 -27.61 -11.12 5.03
N GLY A 56 -27.37 -9.82 5.16
CA GLY A 56 -28.10 -8.92 6.06
C GLY A 56 -27.64 -8.97 7.52
N ASN A 57 -26.51 -9.61 7.81
CA ASN A 57 -25.96 -9.70 9.17
C ASN A 57 -25.03 -8.50 9.43
N SER A 58 -25.12 -7.92 10.63
CA SER A 58 -24.12 -6.93 11.06
C SER A 58 -22.83 -7.64 11.46
N GLU A 59 -21.70 -7.18 10.94
CA GLU A 59 -20.36 -7.66 11.29
C GLU A 59 -19.49 -6.47 11.72
N THR A 60 -18.54 -6.76 12.62
CA THR A 60 -17.48 -5.85 13.03
C THR A 60 -16.14 -6.41 12.56
N PHE A 61 -15.36 -5.60 11.85
CA PHE A 61 -13.96 -5.88 11.57
C PHE A 61 -13.09 -5.14 12.58
N ASP A 62 -12.57 -5.87 13.57
CA ASP A 62 -11.56 -5.37 14.49
C ASP A 62 -10.17 -5.82 14.01
N PRO A 63 -9.31 -4.91 13.52
CA PRO A 63 -8.00 -5.29 12.97
C PRO A 63 -7.04 -5.84 14.05
N THR A 64 -7.28 -5.54 15.34
CA THR A 64 -6.40 -5.98 16.44
C THR A 64 -6.63 -7.45 16.81
N GLU A 65 -7.78 -8.01 16.44
CA GLU A 65 -8.12 -9.42 16.67
C GLU A 65 -7.88 -10.32 15.44
N ARG A 66 -7.43 -9.74 14.31
CA ARG A 66 -7.25 -10.45 13.04
C ARG A 66 -5.79 -10.77 12.80
N ALA A 67 -5.54 -11.85 12.05
CA ALA A 67 -4.20 -12.18 11.60
C ALA A 67 -3.70 -11.10 10.60
N VAL A 68 -2.42 -10.75 10.69
CA VAL A 68 -1.77 -9.80 9.79
C VAL A 68 -1.55 -10.46 8.43
N ARG A 69 -2.48 -10.20 7.51
CA ARG A 69 -2.50 -10.76 6.15
C ARG A 69 -2.89 -9.69 5.13
N TYR A 70 -2.14 -8.60 5.14
CA TYR A 70 -2.47 -7.42 4.36
C TYR A 70 -1.62 -7.30 3.10
N ARG A 71 -2.22 -6.71 2.06
CA ARG A 71 -1.53 -6.25 0.86
C ARG A 71 -1.95 -4.82 0.56
N PHE A 72 -0.98 -3.93 0.40
CA PHE A 72 -1.19 -2.52 0.13
C PHE A 72 -0.58 -2.11 -1.20
N GLY A 73 -1.28 -1.28 -1.97
CA GLY A 73 -0.71 -0.77 -3.21
C GLY A 73 -1.71 -0.14 -4.16
N SER A 74 -1.29 -0.03 -5.42
CA SER A 74 -2.15 0.36 -6.52
C SER A 74 -3.21 -0.70 -6.77
N ARG A 75 -4.37 -0.28 -7.26
CA ARG A 75 -5.46 -1.22 -7.56
C ARG A 75 -5.03 -2.30 -8.56
N LEU A 76 -4.25 -1.92 -9.56
CA LEU A 76 -3.77 -2.82 -10.60
C LEU A 76 -2.87 -3.92 -10.01
N ALA A 77 -1.89 -3.55 -9.18
CA ALA A 77 -1.00 -4.50 -8.53
C ALA A 77 -1.79 -5.51 -7.66
N LEU A 78 -2.79 -5.03 -6.92
CA LEU A 78 -3.60 -5.90 -6.07
C LEU A 78 -4.52 -6.83 -6.88
N GLU A 79 -5.07 -6.38 -8.01
CA GLU A 79 -5.88 -7.22 -8.91
C GLU A 79 -5.04 -8.36 -9.53
N ASP A 80 -3.74 -8.16 -9.70
CA ASP A 80 -2.78 -9.18 -10.15
C ASP A 80 -2.23 -10.06 -9.00
N GLY A 81 -2.69 -9.86 -7.77
CA GLY A 81 -2.23 -10.59 -6.58
C GLY A 81 -0.86 -10.14 -6.06
N GLU A 82 -0.34 -9.03 -6.57
CA GLU A 82 0.87 -8.36 -6.10
C GLU A 82 0.55 -7.43 -4.91
N GLY A 83 1.24 -6.29 -4.80
CA GLY A 83 1.13 -5.36 -3.68
C GLY A 83 2.03 -5.72 -2.50
N ALA A 84 2.38 -4.69 -1.74
CA ALA A 84 3.32 -4.77 -0.64
C ALA A 84 2.70 -5.49 0.56
N ARG A 85 3.46 -6.40 1.17
CA ARG A 85 3.13 -6.95 2.49
C ARG A 85 3.73 -6.06 3.60
N PRO A 86 3.14 -6.00 4.80
CA PRO A 86 3.72 -5.22 5.88
C PRO A 86 5.06 -5.80 6.31
N VAL A 87 5.99 -4.94 6.72
CA VAL A 87 7.36 -5.34 7.12
C VAL A 87 7.40 -6.13 8.43
N ASP A 88 6.38 -5.96 9.28
CA ASP A 88 6.17 -6.63 10.56
C ASP A 88 4.66 -6.74 10.87
N ASP A 89 4.34 -7.21 12.08
CA ASP A 89 2.95 -7.41 12.53
C ASP A 89 2.21 -6.10 12.87
N GLY A 90 2.90 -4.95 12.81
CA GLY A 90 2.36 -3.64 13.11
C GLY A 90 2.34 -3.27 14.59
N GLU A 91 1.83 -2.08 14.84
CA GLU A 91 1.64 -1.50 16.17
C GLU A 91 0.14 -1.26 16.42
N ILE A 92 -0.36 -1.74 17.55
CA ILE A 92 -1.71 -1.37 18.01
C ILE A 92 -1.62 0.02 18.64
N ARG A 93 -2.25 1.02 18.01
CA ARG A 93 -2.40 2.36 18.58
C ARG A 93 -3.78 2.51 19.20
N GLY A 94 -3.78 2.95 20.45
CA GLY A 94 -5.01 3.34 21.14
C GLY A 94 -5.68 4.53 20.45
N PRO A 95 -6.92 4.85 20.82
CA PRO A 95 -7.59 6.01 20.28
C PRO A 95 -6.85 7.30 20.60
N ASP A 96 -6.86 8.24 19.67
CA ASP A 96 -6.43 9.61 19.95
C ASP A 96 -7.26 10.17 21.10
N ASP A 97 -6.60 10.84 22.06
CA ASP A 97 -7.22 11.36 23.29
C ASP A 97 -8.41 12.32 23.03
N ASP A 98 -8.54 12.86 21.81
CA ASP A 98 -9.61 13.75 21.37
C ASP A 98 -10.84 13.03 20.78
N ALA A 99 -10.78 11.71 20.57
CA ALA A 99 -11.90 10.93 20.03
C ALA A 99 -12.71 10.27 21.17
N ALA A 100 -13.88 10.84 21.47
CA ALA A 100 -14.76 10.41 22.57
C ALA A 100 -15.21 8.92 22.51
N ASP A 101 -15.10 8.28 21.34
CA ASP A 101 -15.45 6.88 21.08
C ASP A 101 -14.33 6.15 20.31
N GLY A 102 -13.09 6.64 20.37
CA GLY A 102 -12.04 6.13 19.52
C GLY A 102 -11.79 4.63 19.75
N GLN A 103 -11.73 3.88 18.65
CA GLN A 103 -11.37 2.47 18.64
C GLN A 103 -9.87 2.33 18.36
N SER A 104 -9.27 1.26 18.86
CA SER A 104 -7.86 0.99 18.57
C SER A 104 -7.67 0.72 17.08
N SER A 105 -6.53 1.15 16.55
CA SER A 105 -6.15 0.91 15.16
C SER A 105 -4.91 0.02 15.11
N LEU A 106 -4.81 -0.77 14.04
CA LEU A 106 -3.58 -1.49 13.70
C LEU A 106 -2.80 -0.65 12.70
N VAL A 107 -1.62 -0.19 13.07
CA VAL A 107 -0.74 0.60 12.22
C VAL A 107 0.31 -0.31 11.60
N LEU A 108 0.33 -0.36 10.27
CA LEU A 108 1.20 -1.22 9.47
C LEU A 108 2.13 -0.37 8.61
N THR A 109 3.36 -0.86 8.42
CA THR A 109 4.37 -0.22 7.58
C THR A 109 4.65 -1.08 6.36
N PHE A 110 4.56 -0.50 5.16
CA PHE A 110 4.69 -1.18 3.89
C PHE A 110 5.87 -0.62 3.07
N PRO A 111 6.68 -1.47 2.41
CA PRO A 111 7.77 -1.03 1.54
C PRO A 111 7.25 -0.42 0.24
N VAL A 112 7.77 0.74 -0.15
CA VAL A 112 7.30 1.48 -1.34
C VAL A 112 7.53 0.70 -2.64
N ASP A 113 8.65 -0.02 -2.75
CA ASP A 113 9.06 -0.72 -3.97
C ASP A 113 8.10 -1.85 -4.40
N GLU A 114 7.24 -2.34 -3.50
CA GLU A 114 6.33 -3.46 -3.74
C GLU A 114 4.87 -3.02 -3.95
N MET A 115 4.54 -1.74 -3.77
CA MET A 115 3.17 -1.24 -3.84
C MET A 115 2.63 -1.16 -5.27
N GLY A 116 3.52 -1.23 -6.27
CA GLY A 116 3.14 -1.08 -7.67
C GLY A 116 2.60 0.30 -8.01
N PHE A 117 3.05 1.34 -7.30
CA PHE A 117 2.76 2.73 -7.65
C PHE A 117 3.72 3.24 -8.72
N ASP A 118 3.21 3.98 -9.69
CA ASP A 118 3.98 4.62 -10.74
C ASP A 118 4.00 6.16 -10.66
N GLY A 119 3.20 6.75 -9.78
CA GLY A 119 3.09 8.19 -9.57
C GLY A 119 1.95 8.78 -10.40
N GLY A 120 1.10 9.55 -9.74
CA GLY A 120 -0.13 10.12 -10.30
C GLY A 120 -1.40 9.47 -9.78
N GLU A 121 -1.29 8.42 -8.95
CA GLU A 121 -2.43 7.81 -8.28
C GLU A 121 -3.08 8.80 -7.31
N GLU A 122 -4.41 8.78 -7.31
CA GLU A 122 -5.26 9.58 -6.42
C GLU A 122 -5.90 8.72 -5.31
N THR A 123 -5.63 7.42 -5.31
CA THR A 123 -6.21 6.44 -4.39
C THR A 123 -5.28 5.25 -4.24
N ALA A 124 -5.19 4.74 -3.02
CA ALA A 124 -4.47 3.50 -2.72
C ALA A 124 -5.37 2.55 -1.95
N TRP A 125 -5.09 1.26 -2.10
CA TRP A 125 -5.97 0.18 -1.68
C TRP A 125 -5.25 -0.73 -0.70
N LEU A 126 -6.02 -1.30 0.23
CA LEU A 126 -5.58 -2.29 1.19
C LEU A 126 -6.51 -3.48 1.12
N TYR A 127 -5.96 -4.67 0.87
CA TYR A 127 -6.68 -5.94 0.98
C TYR A 127 -6.24 -6.67 2.24
N TRP A 128 -7.20 -7.21 2.98
CA TRP A 128 -6.96 -8.19 4.03
C TRP A 128 -7.38 -9.57 3.54
N GLU A 129 -6.48 -10.53 3.55
CA GLU A 129 -6.73 -11.91 3.11
C GLU A 129 -7.26 -12.75 4.29
N ARG A 130 -8.44 -13.37 4.10
CA ARG A 130 -9.07 -14.21 5.14
C ARG A 130 -8.24 -15.46 5.45
N ASP A 131 -7.58 -16.00 4.44
CA ASP A 131 -6.72 -17.18 4.51
C ASP A 131 -5.55 -17.07 3.51
N GLU A 132 -4.68 -18.08 3.51
CA GLU A 132 -3.44 -18.09 2.72
C GLU A 132 -3.66 -18.20 1.20
N SER A 133 -4.88 -18.46 0.73
CA SER A 133 -5.17 -18.49 -0.72
C SER A 133 -5.06 -17.10 -1.36
N GLY A 134 -5.34 -16.04 -0.59
CA GLY A 134 -5.43 -14.68 -1.12
C GLY A 134 -6.69 -14.40 -1.95
N ASP A 135 -7.63 -15.36 -2.05
CA ASP A 135 -8.80 -15.25 -2.94
C ASP A 135 -10.03 -14.59 -2.30
N HIS A 136 -9.98 -14.38 -0.98
CA HIS A 136 -11.12 -13.90 -0.19
C HIS A 136 -10.68 -12.98 0.93
N GLY A 137 -11.53 -12.02 1.29
CA GLY A 137 -11.23 -11.11 2.37
C GLY A 137 -12.07 -9.84 2.37
N TYR A 138 -11.48 -8.73 2.82
CA TYR A 138 -12.08 -7.40 2.78
C TYR A 138 -11.10 -6.39 2.17
N ALA A 139 -11.64 -5.36 1.54
CA ALA A 139 -10.88 -4.25 0.98
C ALA A 139 -11.20 -2.94 1.68
N GLY A 140 -10.22 -2.05 1.67
CA GLY A 140 -10.38 -0.64 2.01
C GLY A 140 -9.57 0.19 1.04
N PHE A 141 -9.88 1.47 0.98
CA PHE A 141 -9.10 2.42 0.23
C PHE A 141 -9.15 3.78 0.91
N ASP A 142 -8.15 4.60 0.62
CA ASP A 142 -8.11 5.99 1.02
C ASP A 142 -7.56 6.84 -0.13
N SER A 143 -7.96 8.12 -0.13
CA SER A 143 -7.54 9.09 -1.13
C SER A 143 -6.13 9.55 -0.80
N VAL A 144 -5.20 9.47 -1.74
CA VAL A 144 -3.80 9.83 -1.52
C VAL A 144 -3.25 10.47 -2.77
N ARG A 145 -2.28 11.37 -2.66
CA ARG A 145 -1.54 11.86 -3.83
C ARG A 145 -0.20 11.17 -3.92
N VAL A 146 0.02 10.41 -4.99
CA VAL A 146 1.31 9.74 -5.19
C VAL A 146 2.16 10.52 -6.17
N TYR A 147 3.38 10.87 -5.75
CA TYR A 147 4.35 11.57 -6.55
C TYR A 147 5.53 10.66 -6.86
N ARG A 148 5.88 10.57 -8.14
CA ARG A 148 7.22 10.16 -8.53
C ARG A 148 8.11 11.40 -8.41
N GLY A 149 8.76 11.59 -7.27
CA GLY A 149 9.78 12.61 -7.14
C GLY A 149 10.82 12.50 -8.27
N HIS A 150 11.46 13.62 -8.60
CA HIS A 150 12.70 13.53 -9.35
C HIS A 150 13.78 13.18 -8.31
N PRO A 151 14.63 12.16 -8.54
CA PRO A 151 15.72 11.87 -7.61
C PRO A 151 16.47 13.18 -7.35
N ARG A 152 16.55 13.60 -6.08
CA ARG A 152 17.23 14.84 -5.70
C ARG A 152 18.61 14.80 -6.36
N GLY A 153 18.83 15.71 -7.30
CA GLY A 153 19.96 15.72 -8.25
C GLY A 153 21.31 16.02 -7.61
N ASN A 154 21.61 15.43 -6.46
CA ASN A 154 22.92 15.49 -5.83
C ASN A 154 23.96 14.79 -6.71
N GLY A 155 23.56 13.77 -7.49
CA GLY A 155 24.45 13.07 -8.42
C GLY A 155 24.91 13.94 -9.59
N LEU A 156 24.07 14.79 -10.17
CA LEU A 156 24.46 15.63 -11.30
C LEU A 156 25.35 16.80 -10.86
N ILE A 157 25.04 17.42 -9.72
CA ILE A 157 25.85 18.52 -9.18
C ILE A 157 27.22 17.99 -8.72
N GLU A 158 27.28 16.83 -8.06
CA GLU A 158 28.56 16.19 -7.71
C GLU A 158 29.36 15.74 -8.93
N GLN A 159 28.69 15.21 -9.97
CA GLN A 159 29.35 14.87 -11.24
C GLN A 159 29.89 16.11 -11.96
N LEU A 160 29.14 17.20 -11.98
CA LEU A 160 29.57 18.48 -12.56
C LEU A 160 30.72 19.11 -11.76
N GLN A 161 30.68 19.06 -10.42
CA GLN A 161 31.77 19.52 -9.56
C GLN A 161 33.05 18.67 -9.75
N ARG A 162 32.91 17.36 -9.96
CA ARG A 162 34.05 16.47 -10.25
C ARG A 162 34.65 16.70 -11.64
N LEU A 163 33.83 17.07 -12.62
CA LEU A 163 34.30 17.49 -13.96
C LEU A 163 34.99 18.86 -13.94
N LEU A 164 34.41 19.84 -13.24
CA LEU A 164 34.94 21.21 -13.16
C LEU A 164 36.12 21.35 -12.18
N GLY A 165 36.26 20.43 -11.22
CA GLY A 165 37.38 20.40 -10.26
C GLY A 165 38.62 19.65 -10.75
N GLY A 166 38.58 19.06 -11.95
CA GLY A 166 39.67 18.24 -12.51
C GLY A 166 40.75 19.03 -13.27
N GLU A 167 40.61 20.34 -13.45
CA GLU A 167 41.49 21.16 -14.30
C GLU A 167 42.38 22.15 -13.52
N THR A 168 43.04 21.76 -12.42
CA THR A 168 44.15 22.55 -11.85
C THR A 168 45.21 21.70 -11.13
N ALA A 169 45.79 20.71 -11.80
CA ALA A 169 47.05 20.12 -11.33
C ALA A 169 47.89 19.54 -12.47
N SER A 170 48.40 20.40 -13.35
CA SER A 170 49.65 20.13 -14.07
C SER A 170 50.23 21.41 -14.67
N SER A 171 50.96 22.17 -13.85
CA SER A 171 52.02 23.05 -14.34
C SER A 171 53.07 23.28 -13.26
N ALA A 172 54.34 23.06 -13.63
CA ALA A 172 55.61 23.27 -12.91
C ALA A 172 55.84 22.35 -11.70
N ASP A 173 56.95 21.60 -11.59
CA ASP A 173 58.31 21.75 -12.12
C ASP A 173 58.91 20.36 -12.46
#